data_AF-A0A954XTR7-F1
#
_entry.id   AF-A0A954XTR7-F1
#
_cell.length_a   1.000
_cell.length_b   1.000
_cell.length_c   1.000
_cell.angle_alpha   90.00
_cell.angle_beta   90.00
_cell.angle_gamma   90.00
#
_symmetry.space_group_name_H-M   'P 1'
#
loop_
_entity.id
_entity.type
_entity.pdbx_description
1 polymer ?
#
loop_
_entity_poly.entity_id
_entity_poly.type
_entity_poly.pdbx_seq_one_letter_code
_entity_poly.pdbx_strand_id
1 'polypeptide(L)'
;MMQRRSVALLVETSNAYARGLLDGIIAYQREHELWSIYVAEQDRGARPPVWLKNWSGDGVIARIETPQIAAAVQRLDIPTVDVSAARMVKSLPWVETDDREISRIAASHLIDRGFENLAFCGEPIFNWSQWREENFLEFAAKSNCVCHVFRGLSRNQKGYSWTRERRRLMAWVQKLPKPVGIVACYDFKGQQLLDVCRELDVAVPEQVAVVGVDNDARLCELCTPPLSSVIPDTHRTGYMAAELLDRMMHGDPITNRATLVTPIGIATRQSSDVYAIDDEFIAAALRFIREHACQGITVADVLKVVPLSRRMLEHRFQKLVRRTPHAEITRIRMERVCRLLRETDLSLDEIARKTGFAHADYLSVAFKKQSGMSPREFRKDSGYQSLKAQHSLFAD
;
A
#
# COMPACT_ATOMS: atom_id res chain seq x y z
N MET A 1 -6.06 44.43 15.42
CA MET A 1 -5.44 43.18 14.91
C MET A 1 -6.56 42.32 14.38
N MET A 2 -6.50 41.85 13.13
CA MET A 2 -7.47 40.83 12.68
C MET A 2 -7.27 39.58 13.53
N GLN A 3 -8.35 39.13 14.18
CA GLN A 3 -8.33 37.93 15.01
C GLN A 3 -8.17 36.74 14.06
N ARG A 4 -7.12 35.93 14.28
CA ARG A 4 -6.90 34.71 13.50
C ARG A 4 -8.06 33.75 13.73
N ARG A 5 -8.57 33.16 12.65
CA ARG A 5 -9.59 32.11 12.73
C ARG A 5 -9.09 30.91 13.51
N SER A 6 -9.94 30.33 14.34
CA SER A 6 -9.66 29.17 15.17
C SER A 6 -10.30 27.93 14.55
N VAL A 7 -9.48 26.97 14.16
CA VAL A 7 -9.93 25.76 13.45
C VAL A 7 -9.59 24.50 14.26
N ALA A 8 -10.56 23.62 14.44
CA ALA A 8 -10.37 22.32 15.07
C ALA A 8 -10.15 21.22 14.03
N LEU A 9 -9.10 20.43 14.22
CA LEU A 9 -8.80 19.24 13.42
C LEU A 9 -9.12 17.99 14.26
N LEU A 10 -10.20 17.30 13.89
CA LEU A 10 -10.60 16.01 14.46
C LEU A 10 -10.18 14.88 13.50
N VAL A 11 -8.87 14.78 13.29
CA VAL A 11 -8.23 13.85 12.38
C VAL A 11 -7.23 13.02 13.19
N GLU A 12 -7.30 11.69 13.05
CA GLU A 12 -6.39 10.77 13.73
C GLU A 12 -4.94 10.92 13.26
N THR A 13 -3.97 10.72 14.14
CA THR A 13 -2.53 10.85 13.80
C THR A 13 -1.83 9.49 13.63
N SER A 14 -2.53 8.40 13.96
CA SER A 14 -1.95 7.06 14.06
C SER A 14 -1.71 6.36 12.71
N ASN A 15 -2.42 6.71 11.63
CA ASN A 15 -2.20 6.12 10.29
C ASN A 15 -1.62 7.10 9.25
N ALA A 16 -1.00 6.57 8.20
CA ALA A 16 -0.38 7.38 7.16
C ALA A 16 -1.37 8.23 6.37
N TYR A 17 -2.57 7.69 6.10
CA TYR A 17 -3.61 8.40 5.35
C TYR A 17 -3.95 9.75 6.02
N ALA A 18 -4.26 9.71 7.31
CA ALA A 18 -4.67 10.87 8.06
C ALA A 18 -3.53 11.86 8.31
N ARG A 19 -2.29 11.38 8.46
CA ARG A 19 -1.10 12.27 8.47
C ARG A 19 -0.93 13.02 7.15
N GLY A 20 -1.16 12.37 6.02
CA GLY A 20 -1.13 13.04 4.71
C GLY A 20 -2.21 14.10 4.54
N LEU A 21 -3.41 13.89 5.12
CA LEU A 21 -4.43 14.96 5.18
C LEU A 21 -3.90 16.18 5.95
N LEU A 22 -3.25 15.96 7.10
CA LEU A 22 -2.67 17.05 7.89
C LEU A 22 -1.56 17.79 7.11
N ASP A 23 -0.72 17.07 6.38
CA ASP A 23 0.31 17.68 5.51
C ASP A 23 -0.33 18.58 4.44
N GLY A 24 -1.44 18.15 3.84
CA GLY A 24 -2.21 18.94 2.89
C GLY A 24 -2.82 20.21 3.49
N ILE A 25 -3.37 20.11 4.71
CA ILE A 25 -3.91 21.27 5.45
C ILE A 25 -2.79 22.26 5.80
N ILE A 26 -1.61 21.74 6.19
CA ILE A 26 -0.43 22.56 6.46
C ILE A 26 0.03 23.27 5.18
N ALA A 27 0.04 22.59 4.03
CA ALA A 27 0.40 23.20 2.75
C ALA A 27 -0.54 24.36 2.41
N TYR A 28 -1.87 24.18 2.53
CA TYR A 28 -2.84 25.25 2.32
C TYR A 28 -2.56 26.47 3.21
N GLN A 29 -2.35 26.27 4.52
CA GLN A 29 -2.07 27.38 5.44
C GLN A 29 -0.77 28.13 5.14
N ARG A 30 0.23 27.48 4.55
CA ARG A 30 1.47 28.16 4.16
C ARG A 30 1.28 29.11 2.97
N GLU A 31 0.30 28.83 2.14
CA GLU A 31 -0.04 29.62 0.95
C GLU A 31 -1.09 30.71 1.26
N HIS A 32 -1.81 30.57 2.37
CA HIS A 32 -2.95 31.41 2.75
C HIS A 32 -2.82 31.97 4.18
N GLU A 33 -3.92 32.46 4.75
CA GLU A 33 -3.93 32.99 6.11
C GLU A 33 -3.70 31.90 7.17
N LEU A 34 -2.85 32.20 8.15
CA LEU A 34 -2.55 31.28 9.24
C LEU A 34 -3.72 31.20 10.23
N TRP A 35 -4.29 30.00 10.37
CA TRP A 35 -5.28 29.68 11.39
C TRP A 35 -4.62 29.34 12.74
N SER A 36 -5.36 29.56 13.82
CA SER A 36 -5.06 29.00 15.15
C SER A 36 -5.58 27.56 15.19
N ILE A 37 -4.69 26.58 15.11
CA ILE A 37 -5.06 25.16 14.98
C ILE A 37 -5.20 24.46 16.35
N TYR A 38 -6.32 23.77 16.52
CA TYR A 38 -6.58 22.88 17.65
C TYR A 38 -6.62 21.44 17.17
N VAL A 39 -5.60 20.66 17.51
CA VAL A 39 -5.51 19.23 17.19
C VAL A 39 -5.37 18.44 18.49
N ALA A 40 -6.01 17.27 18.56
CA ALA A 40 -5.85 16.35 19.67
C ALA A 40 -5.15 15.08 19.18
N GLU A 41 -4.39 14.45 20.06
CA GLU A 41 -3.96 13.07 19.86
C GLU A 41 -5.20 12.18 19.79
N GLN A 42 -5.52 11.68 18.60
CA GLN A 42 -6.70 10.85 18.36
C GLN A 42 -6.32 9.56 17.63
N ASP A 43 -6.91 8.47 18.10
CA ASP A 43 -6.94 7.19 17.42
C ASP A 43 -8.23 7.02 16.62
N ARG A 44 -8.21 6.08 15.67
CA ARG A 44 -9.40 5.73 14.91
C ARG A 44 -10.53 5.25 15.83
N GLY A 45 -11.70 5.86 15.70
CA GLY A 45 -12.86 5.56 16.56
C GLY A 45 -12.77 6.18 17.97
N ALA A 46 -11.82 7.07 18.22
CA ALA A 46 -11.74 7.81 19.47
C ALA A 46 -12.99 8.64 19.74
N ARG A 47 -13.20 8.97 21.02
CA ARG A 47 -14.24 9.90 21.44
C ARG A 47 -13.82 11.34 21.09
N PRO A 48 -14.79 12.26 20.92
CA PRO A 48 -14.48 13.67 20.76
C PRO A 48 -13.59 14.20 21.88
N PRO A 49 -12.62 15.09 21.60
CA PRO A 49 -11.79 15.70 22.62
C PRO A 49 -12.64 16.43 23.67
N VAL A 50 -12.26 16.32 24.94
CA VAL A 50 -13.02 16.90 26.05
C VAL A 50 -13.14 18.43 25.91
N TRP A 51 -12.07 19.08 25.45
CA TRP A 51 -12.02 20.54 25.25
C TRP A 51 -13.04 21.04 24.21
N LEU A 52 -13.42 20.20 23.24
CA LEU A 52 -14.35 20.58 22.16
C LEU A 52 -15.73 21.00 22.70
N LYS A 53 -16.13 20.51 23.89
CA LYS A 53 -17.43 20.84 24.49
C LYS A 53 -17.61 22.31 24.82
N ASN A 54 -16.52 22.99 25.19
CA ASN A 54 -16.53 24.39 25.63
C ASN A 54 -15.70 25.27 24.68
N TRP A 55 -15.38 24.75 23.50
CA TRP A 55 -14.55 25.44 22.52
C TRP A 55 -15.43 26.27 21.59
N SER A 56 -15.03 27.52 21.37
CA SER A 56 -15.64 28.44 20.42
C SER A 56 -14.60 28.75 19.35
N GLY A 57 -14.85 28.30 18.12
CA GLY A 57 -14.00 28.54 16.97
C GLY A 57 -14.81 28.72 15.70
N ASP A 58 -14.12 28.89 14.59
CA ASP A 58 -14.69 29.34 13.33
C ASP A 58 -14.94 28.18 12.35
N GLY A 59 -14.24 27.05 12.51
CA GLY A 59 -14.39 25.92 11.61
C GLY A 59 -13.83 24.59 12.11
N VAL A 60 -14.28 23.50 11.48
CA VAL A 60 -13.87 22.13 11.82
C VAL A 60 -13.54 21.34 10.56
N ILE A 61 -12.42 20.61 10.57
CA ILE A 61 -12.15 19.51 9.63
C ILE A 61 -12.13 18.22 10.45
N ALA A 62 -13.00 17.26 10.11
CA ALA A 62 -13.19 16.07 10.94
C ALA A 62 -13.31 14.78 10.13
N ARG A 63 -12.73 13.70 10.64
CA ARG A 63 -13.07 12.33 10.25
C ARG A 63 -14.29 11.88 11.06
N ILE A 64 -15.49 12.01 10.50
CA ILE A 64 -16.75 11.74 11.24
C ILE A 64 -17.12 10.25 11.18
N GLU A 65 -16.32 9.41 11.83
CA GLU A 65 -16.48 7.94 11.80
C GLU A 65 -17.38 7.37 12.90
N THR A 66 -17.74 8.16 13.92
CA THR A 66 -18.52 7.68 15.06
C THR A 66 -19.76 8.56 15.33
N PRO A 67 -20.83 7.99 15.90
CA PRO A 67 -22.00 8.77 16.33
C PRO A 67 -21.64 9.88 17.33
N GLN A 68 -20.62 9.66 18.16
CA GLN A 68 -20.16 10.63 19.16
C GLN A 68 -19.48 11.84 18.51
N ILE A 69 -18.64 11.63 17.49
CA ILE A 69 -18.02 12.73 16.72
C ILE A 69 -19.11 13.47 15.94
N ALA A 70 -20.02 12.75 15.27
CA ALA A 70 -21.16 13.34 14.56
C ALA A 70 -21.99 14.28 15.47
N ALA A 71 -22.39 13.79 16.64
CA ALA A 71 -23.14 14.59 17.60
C ALA A 71 -22.32 15.74 18.21
N ALA A 72 -20.99 15.64 18.24
CA ALA A 72 -20.15 16.74 18.70
C ALA A 72 -20.06 17.86 17.66
N VAL A 73 -19.78 17.54 16.40
CA VAL A 73 -19.68 18.56 15.34
C VAL A 73 -21.02 19.21 15.03
N GLN A 74 -22.13 18.47 15.06
CA GLN A 74 -23.47 19.03 14.86
C GLN A 74 -23.88 20.04 15.93
N ARG A 75 -23.38 19.87 17.18
CA ARG A 75 -23.68 20.81 18.28
C ARG A 75 -22.91 22.12 18.19
N LEU A 76 -21.79 22.14 17.47
CA LEU A 76 -21.00 23.36 17.33
C LEU A 76 -21.67 24.37 16.39
N ASP A 77 -22.44 23.89 15.41
CA ASP A 77 -23.17 24.70 14.43
C ASP A 77 -22.27 25.74 13.71
N ILE A 78 -21.08 25.29 13.32
CA ILE A 78 -20.08 26.08 12.60
C ILE A 78 -19.66 25.37 11.30
N PRO A 79 -19.08 26.10 10.32
CA PRO A 79 -18.50 25.51 9.11
C PRO A 79 -17.71 24.24 9.41
N THR A 80 -18.13 23.13 8.80
CA THR A 80 -17.51 21.82 9.02
C THR A 80 -17.34 21.08 7.70
N VAL A 81 -16.13 20.58 7.45
CA VAL A 81 -15.81 19.70 6.32
C VAL A 81 -15.52 18.30 6.84
N ASP A 82 -16.23 17.32 6.28
CA ASP A 82 -16.03 15.90 6.59
C ASP A 82 -14.96 15.31 5.65
N VAL A 83 -13.98 14.62 6.21
CA VAL A 83 -12.90 13.93 5.47
C VAL A 83 -12.93 12.42 5.74
N SER A 84 -14.13 11.89 5.94
CA SER A 84 -14.38 10.46 6.12
C SER A 84 -15.47 9.92 5.21
N ALA A 85 -15.17 8.79 4.58
CA ALA A 85 -16.13 7.92 3.90
C ALA A 85 -17.26 7.36 4.80
N ALA A 86 -17.20 7.46 6.13
CA ALA A 86 -18.29 7.00 7.01
C ALA A 86 -19.57 7.85 6.83
N ARG A 87 -19.42 9.15 6.48
CA ARG A 87 -20.53 10.06 6.12
C ARG A 87 -21.69 10.04 7.12
N MET A 88 -21.37 10.02 8.42
CA MET A 88 -22.36 9.95 9.50
C MET A 88 -23.26 11.20 9.54
N VAL A 89 -22.80 12.34 9.00
CA VAL A 89 -23.57 13.57 8.86
C VAL A 89 -23.72 13.92 7.37
N LYS A 90 -24.77 13.40 6.74
CA LYS A 90 -25.00 13.50 5.29
C LYS A 90 -25.14 14.93 4.75
N SER A 91 -25.52 15.89 5.60
CA SER A 91 -25.70 17.29 5.21
C SER A 91 -24.38 18.03 5.01
N LEU A 92 -23.28 17.57 5.62
CA LEU A 92 -22.00 18.26 5.57
C LEU A 92 -21.30 18.06 4.20
N PRO A 93 -20.63 19.10 3.69
CA PRO A 93 -19.73 18.94 2.57
C PRO A 93 -18.55 18.04 2.94
N TRP A 94 -17.98 17.36 1.95
CA TRP A 94 -16.89 16.42 2.16
C TRP A 94 -15.89 16.36 1.02
N VAL A 95 -14.67 16.00 1.41
CA VAL A 95 -13.55 15.74 0.50
C VAL A 95 -12.98 14.37 0.85
N GLU A 96 -12.84 13.50 -0.14
CA GLU A 96 -12.36 12.14 0.06
C GLU A 96 -11.65 11.64 -1.19
N THR A 97 -10.87 10.56 -1.05
CA THR A 97 -10.27 9.91 -2.22
C THR A 97 -11.33 9.17 -3.04
N ASP A 98 -11.16 9.16 -4.36
CA ASP A 98 -12.03 8.42 -5.28
C ASP A 98 -11.77 6.91 -5.20
N ASP A 99 -12.61 6.20 -4.42
CA ASP A 99 -12.54 4.75 -4.26
C ASP A 99 -12.82 3.97 -5.55
N ARG A 100 -13.53 4.55 -6.53
CA ARG A 100 -13.72 3.93 -7.84
C ARG A 100 -12.41 3.90 -8.61
N GLU A 101 -11.68 5.02 -8.64
CA GLU A 101 -10.37 5.08 -9.29
C GLU A 101 -9.31 4.24 -8.56
N ILE A 102 -9.37 4.16 -7.23
CA ILE A 102 -8.54 3.22 -6.45
C ILE A 102 -8.78 1.79 -6.94
N SER A 103 -10.05 1.35 -6.99
CA SER A 103 -10.39 0.00 -7.44
C SER A 103 -10.00 -0.26 -8.89
N ARG A 104 -10.13 0.75 -9.76
CA ARG A 104 -9.69 0.67 -11.16
C ARG A 104 -8.19 0.43 -11.25
N ILE A 105 -7.37 1.23 -10.58
CA ILE A 105 -5.91 1.10 -10.58
C ILE A 105 -5.49 -0.28 -10.05
N ALA A 106 -6.08 -0.72 -8.94
CA ALA A 106 -5.74 -2.01 -8.33
C ALA A 106 -6.12 -3.20 -9.24
N ALA A 107 -7.31 -3.17 -9.84
CA ALA A 107 -7.76 -4.20 -10.78
C ALA A 107 -6.90 -4.22 -12.05
N SER A 108 -6.72 -3.07 -12.70
CA SER A 108 -5.89 -2.95 -13.90
C SER A 108 -4.47 -3.45 -13.65
N HIS A 109 -3.86 -3.11 -12.51
CA HIS A 109 -2.51 -3.57 -12.18
C HIS A 109 -2.36 -5.10 -12.20
N LEU A 110 -3.35 -5.82 -11.70
CA LEU A 110 -3.37 -7.29 -11.68
C LEU A 110 -3.73 -7.87 -13.05
N ILE A 111 -4.70 -7.28 -13.75
CA ILE A 111 -5.12 -7.71 -15.09
C ILE A 111 -3.99 -7.54 -16.10
N ASP A 112 -3.27 -6.41 -16.07
CA ASP A 112 -2.13 -6.12 -16.94
C ASP A 112 -0.96 -7.09 -16.71
N ARG A 113 -0.95 -7.78 -15.56
CA ARG A 113 -0.01 -8.85 -15.20
C ARG A 113 -0.51 -10.24 -15.54
N GLY A 114 -1.66 -10.36 -16.20
CA GLY A 114 -2.20 -11.62 -16.71
C GLY A 114 -2.97 -12.45 -15.68
N PHE A 115 -3.37 -11.87 -14.54
CA PHE A 115 -4.22 -12.60 -13.59
C PHE A 115 -5.66 -12.70 -14.11
N GLU A 116 -6.07 -13.91 -14.47
CA GLU A 116 -7.45 -14.21 -14.88
C GLU A 116 -8.38 -14.46 -13.68
N ASN A 117 -7.82 -14.98 -12.59
CA ASN A 117 -8.51 -15.07 -11.31
C ASN A 117 -8.15 -13.85 -10.46
N LEU A 118 -9.18 -13.16 -10.01
CA LEU A 118 -9.09 -11.99 -9.16
C LEU A 118 -9.84 -12.23 -7.86
N ALA A 119 -9.39 -11.59 -6.78
CA ALA A 119 -10.09 -11.62 -5.52
C ALA A 119 -10.04 -10.29 -4.77
N PHE A 120 -11.08 -10.02 -4.00
CA PHE A 120 -11.15 -8.88 -3.10
C PHE A 120 -11.22 -9.36 -1.64
N CYS A 121 -10.35 -8.83 -0.79
CA CYS A 121 -10.30 -9.11 0.64
C CYS A 121 -10.74 -7.86 1.43
N GLY A 122 -12.01 -7.83 1.83
CA GLY A 122 -12.69 -6.66 2.37
C GLY A 122 -13.06 -6.74 3.86
N GLU A 123 -13.46 -5.58 4.41
CA GLU A 123 -14.05 -5.45 5.74
C GLU A 123 -15.43 -4.77 5.65
N PRO A 124 -16.54 -5.50 5.86
CA PRO A 124 -17.89 -5.00 5.56
C PRO A 124 -18.35 -3.87 6.49
N ILE A 125 -17.66 -3.60 7.60
CA ILE A 125 -18.01 -2.49 8.50
C ILE A 125 -17.69 -1.12 7.89
N PHE A 126 -16.80 -1.05 6.90
CA PHE A 126 -16.37 0.22 6.34
C PHE A 126 -16.98 0.48 4.97
N ASN A 127 -17.61 1.65 4.81
CA ASN A 127 -18.21 2.07 3.54
C ASN A 127 -17.19 2.06 2.39
N TRP A 128 -16.00 2.62 2.61
CA TRP A 128 -14.91 2.61 1.61
C TRP A 128 -14.51 1.18 1.20
N SER A 129 -14.58 0.20 2.11
CA SER A 129 -14.28 -1.19 1.75
C SER A 129 -15.39 -1.79 0.89
N GLN A 130 -16.66 -1.44 1.13
CA GLN A 130 -17.79 -1.92 0.33
C GLN A 130 -17.77 -1.27 -1.06
N TRP A 131 -17.55 0.03 -1.15
CA TRP A 131 -17.42 0.74 -2.42
C TRP A 131 -16.24 0.21 -3.24
N ARG A 132 -15.08 -0.03 -2.60
CA ARG A 132 -13.94 -0.65 -3.28
C ARG A 132 -14.29 -2.02 -3.82
N GLU A 133 -14.98 -2.85 -3.03
CA GLU A 133 -15.44 -4.19 -3.45
C GLU A 133 -16.36 -4.10 -4.67
N GLU A 134 -17.42 -3.29 -4.61
CA GLU A 134 -18.39 -3.12 -5.69
C GLU A 134 -17.72 -2.65 -6.99
N ASN A 135 -16.90 -1.60 -6.91
CA ASN A 135 -16.18 -1.08 -8.08
C ASN A 135 -15.17 -2.11 -8.62
N PHE A 136 -14.45 -2.83 -7.75
CA PHE A 136 -13.49 -3.85 -8.16
C PHE A 136 -14.18 -4.99 -8.93
N LEU A 137 -15.32 -5.47 -8.44
CA LEU A 137 -16.11 -6.50 -9.11
C LEU A 137 -16.63 -6.01 -10.47
N GLU A 138 -17.04 -4.74 -10.58
CA GLU A 138 -17.43 -4.14 -11.86
C GLU A 138 -16.28 -4.15 -12.88
N PHE A 139 -15.07 -3.74 -12.48
CA PHE A 139 -13.91 -3.69 -13.37
C PHE A 139 -13.42 -5.08 -13.78
N ALA A 140 -13.44 -6.04 -12.85
CA ALA A 140 -13.07 -7.42 -13.14
C ALA A 140 -14.07 -8.09 -14.11
N ALA A 141 -15.37 -7.86 -13.93
CA ALA A 141 -16.41 -8.37 -14.82
C ALA A 141 -16.24 -7.87 -16.25
N LYS A 142 -15.87 -6.58 -16.44
CA LYS A 142 -15.59 -6.00 -17.76
C LYS A 142 -14.39 -6.62 -18.47
N SER A 143 -13.50 -7.29 -17.73
CA SER A 143 -12.26 -7.87 -18.24
C SER A 143 -12.33 -9.40 -18.36
N ASN A 144 -13.53 -9.99 -18.22
CA ASN A 144 -13.77 -11.44 -18.23
C ASN A 144 -12.98 -12.23 -17.15
N CYS A 145 -12.58 -11.57 -16.06
CA CYS A 145 -11.90 -12.23 -14.94
C CYS A 145 -12.91 -12.91 -14.02
N VAL A 146 -12.52 -14.06 -13.45
CA VAL A 146 -13.29 -14.71 -12.39
C VAL A 146 -12.99 -14.01 -11.06
N CYS A 147 -14.03 -13.62 -10.33
CA CYS A 147 -13.88 -12.90 -9.06
C CYS A 147 -14.28 -13.70 -7.83
N HIS A 148 -13.48 -13.58 -6.79
CA HIS A 148 -13.75 -14.14 -5.47
C HIS A 148 -13.76 -13.03 -4.40
N VAL A 149 -14.58 -13.19 -3.37
CA VAL A 149 -14.66 -12.18 -2.29
C VAL A 149 -14.49 -12.84 -0.94
N PHE A 150 -13.63 -12.26 -0.12
CA PHE A 150 -13.57 -12.50 1.32
C PHE A 150 -14.11 -11.28 2.06
N ARG A 151 -15.15 -11.48 2.85
CA ARG A 151 -15.67 -10.46 3.77
C ARG A 151 -15.28 -10.82 5.20
N GLY A 152 -14.45 -9.97 5.79
CA GLY A 152 -13.91 -10.19 7.12
C GLY A 152 -14.94 -10.03 8.24
N LEU A 153 -14.63 -10.56 9.42
CA LEU A 153 -15.40 -10.24 10.63
C LEU A 153 -15.07 -8.83 11.12
N SER A 154 -16.09 -8.10 11.55
CA SER A 154 -15.88 -6.77 12.13
C SER A 154 -15.18 -6.87 13.50
N ARG A 155 -14.13 -6.07 13.69
CA ARG A 155 -13.42 -5.95 14.98
C ARG A 155 -14.31 -5.48 16.13
N ASN A 156 -15.38 -4.75 15.81
CA ASN A 156 -16.33 -4.22 16.80
C ASN A 156 -17.48 -5.21 17.08
N GLN A 157 -17.52 -6.35 16.40
CA GLN A 157 -18.53 -7.38 16.64
C GLN A 157 -18.25 -8.12 17.95
N LYS A 158 -19.29 -8.32 18.75
CA LYS A 158 -19.21 -9.10 19.99
C LYS A 158 -18.72 -10.53 19.67
N GLY A 159 -17.63 -10.96 20.32
CA GLY A 159 -17.01 -12.26 20.06
C GLY A 159 -16.02 -12.30 18.89
N TYR A 160 -15.55 -11.15 18.39
CA TYR A 160 -14.41 -11.08 17.48
C TYR A 160 -13.18 -11.78 18.09
N SER A 161 -12.51 -12.58 17.29
CA SER A 161 -11.24 -13.22 17.64
C SER A 161 -10.35 -13.22 16.41
N TRP A 162 -9.18 -12.61 16.52
CA TRP A 162 -8.18 -12.64 15.45
C TRP A 162 -7.84 -14.07 15.04
N THR A 163 -7.70 -14.98 16.00
CA THR A 163 -7.45 -16.41 15.73
C THR A 163 -8.54 -17.05 14.87
N ARG A 164 -9.81 -16.71 15.10
CA ARG A 164 -10.93 -17.21 14.29
C ARG A 164 -10.89 -16.62 12.88
N GLU A 165 -10.66 -15.32 12.78
CA GLU A 165 -10.59 -14.63 11.49
C GLU A 165 -9.43 -15.14 10.63
N ARG A 166 -8.25 -15.30 11.22
CA ARG A 166 -7.07 -15.87 10.58
C ARG A 166 -7.34 -17.25 10.00
N ARG A 167 -8.01 -18.15 10.74
CA ARG A 167 -8.41 -19.48 10.22
C ARG A 167 -9.35 -19.39 9.02
N ARG A 168 -10.31 -18.45 9.03
CA ARG A 168 -11.21 -18.22 7.88
C ARG A 168 -10.43 -17.74 6.66
N LEU A 169 -9.50 -16.81 6.87
CA LEU A 169 -8.65 -16.27 5.82
C LEU A 169 -7.74 -17.35 5.22
N MET A 170 -7.10 -18.18 6.05
CA MET A 170 -6.31 -19.33 5.60
C MET A 170 -7.14 -20.30 4.73
N ALA A 171 -8.30 -20.71 5.23
CA ALA A 171 -9.19 -21.63 4.50
C ALA A 171 -9.67 -21.04 3.17
N TRP A 172 -9.84 -19.71 3.09
CA TRP A 172 -10.20 -19.03 1.86
C TRP A 172 -9.04 -19.02 0.87
N VAL A 173 -7.83 -18.61 1.27
CA VAL A 173 -6.63 -18.59 0.42
C VAL A 173 -6.29 -19.97 -0.15
N GLN A 174 -6.47 -21.03 0.64
CA GLN A 174 -6.26 -22.41 0.16
C GLN A 174 -7.22 -22.78 -0.97
N LYS A 175 -8.48 -22.33 -0.92
CA LYS A 175 -9.54 -22.66 -1.89
C LYS A 175 -9.49 -21.83 -3.17
N LEU A 176 -8.80 -20.69 -3.16
CA LEU A 176 -8.73 -19.83 -4.35
C LEU A 176 -7.99 -20.56 -5.49
N PRO A 177 -8.51 -20.49 -6.73
CA PRO A 177 -7.78 -20.94 -7.91
C PRO A 177 -6.49 -20.13 -8.03
N LYS A 178 -5.39 -20.76 -8.43
CA LYS A 178 -4.08 -20.12 -8.57
C LYS A 178 -3.65 -20.22 -10.03
N PRO A 179 -2.99 -19.20 -10.59
CA PRO A 179 -2.61 -17.94 -9.94
C PRO A 179 -3.80 -16.99 -9.72
N VAL A 180 -3.78 -16.23 -8.62
CA VAL A 180 -4.82 -15.22 -8.28
C VAL A 180 -4.21 -13.89 -7.84
N GLY A 181 -4.76 -12.80 -8.34
CA GLY A 181 -4.46 -11.44 -7.89
C GLY A 181 -5.47 -11.00 -6.83
N ILE A 182 -5.01 -10.65 -5.63
CA ILE A 182 -5.86 -10.26 -4.51
C ILE A 182 -5.66 -8.78 -4.18
N VAL A 183 -6.76 -8.01 -4.22
CA VAL A 183 -6.80 -6.65 -3.67
C VAL A 183 -7.30 -6.72 -2.23
N ALA A 184 -6.48 -6.28 -1.30
CA ALA A 184 -6.87 -6.08 0.08
C ALA A 184 -7.43 -4.66 0.26
N CYS A 185 -8.50 -4.50 1.02
CA CYS A 185 -9.20 -3.22 1.10
C CYS A 185 -8.37 -2.09 1.73
N TYR A 186 -7.28 -2.39 2.44
CA TYR A 186 -6.26 -1.46 2.94
C TYR A 186 -5.00 -2.23 3.37
N ASP A 187 -3.89 -1.53 3.62
CA ASP A 187 -2.58 -2.15 3.81
C ASP A 187 -2.48 -3.15 4.98
N PHE A 188 -3.14 -2.92 6.12
CA PHE A 188 -3.12 -3.91 7.22
C PHE A 188 -3.83 -5.21 6.83
N LYS A 189 -4.88 -5.14 5.99
CA LYS A 189 -5.50 -6.35 5.46
C LYS A 189 -4.55 -7.06 4.48
N GLY A 190 -3.79 -6.29 3.71
CA GLY A 190 -2.73 -6.81 2.85
C GLY A 190 -1.64 -7.54 3.64
N GLN A 191 -1.16 -6.94 4.74
CA GLN A 191 -0.20 -7.56 5.65
C GLN A 191 -0.74 -8.89 6.22
N GLN A 192 -1.98 -8.90 6.73
CA GLN A 192 -2.64 -10.10 7.25
C GLN A 192 -2.72 -11.23 6.23
N LEU A 193 -3.00 -10.87 4.97
CA LEU A 193 -3.06 -11.81 3.86
C LEU A 193 -1.68 -12.38 3.52
N LEU A 194 -0.63 -11.55 3.50
CA LEU A 194 0.75 -11.98 3.29
C LEU A 194 1.23 -12.93 4.40
N ASP A 195 0.91 -12.62 5.65
CA ASP A 195 1.21 -13.50 6.79
C ASP A 195 0.54 -14.87 6.64
N VAL A 196 -0.73 -14.89 6.24
CA VAL A 196 -1.45 -16.14 5.94
C VAL A 196 -0.83 -16.90 4.77
N CYS A 197 -0.45 -16.23 3.68
CA CYS A 197 0.19 -16.89 2.54
C CYS A 197 1.50 -17.56 2.96
N ARG A 198 2.31 -16.86 3.78
CA ARG A 198 3.56 -17.39 4.34
C ARG A 198 3.33 -18.61 5.24
N GLU A 199 2.34 -18.55 6.14
CA GLU A 199 1.99 -19.69 7.01
C GLU A 199 1.52 -20.92 6.21
N LEU A 200 0.87 -20.69 5.06
CA LEU A 200 0.38 -21.73 4.18
C LEU A 200 1.41 -22.21 3.15
N ASP A 201 2.62 -21.65 3.17
CA ASP A 201 3.65 -21.88 2.15
C ASP A 201 3.10 -21.66 0.72
N VAL A 202 2.35 -20.57 0.52
CA VAL A 202 1.84 -20.13 -0.79
C VAL A 202 2.77 -19.07 -1.34
N ALA A 203 3.26 -19.26 -2.58
CA ALA A 203 4.21 -18.34 -3.20
C ALA A 203 3.55 -16.99 -3.53
N VAL A 204 4.11 -15.92 -2.97
CA VAL A 204 3.79 -14.53 -3.32
C VAL A 204 5.00 -13.94 -4.06
N PRO A 205 4.83 -13.32 -5.25
CA PRO A 205 3.55 -13.05 -5.94
C PRO A 205 3.05 -14.13 -6.91
N GLU A 206 3.81 -15.20 -7.17
CA GLU A 206 3.58 -16.06 -8.35
C GLU A 206 2.26 -16.83 -8.30
N GLN A 207 1.88 -17.34 -7.13
CA GLN A 207 0.60 -18.03 -6.95
C GLN A 207 -0.48 -17.09 -6.42
N VAL A 208 -0.10 -16.17 -5.54
CA VAL A 208 -0.98 -15.15 -4.97
C VAL A 208 -0.27 -13.81 -5.02
N ALA A 209 -0.69 -12.93 -5.92
CA ALA A 209 -0.28 -11.53 -5.87
C ALA A 209 -1.18 -10.77 -4.90
N VAL A 210 -0.61 -9.84 -4.14
CA VAL A 210 -1.34 -9.02 -3.16
C VAL A 210 -1.09 -7.54 -3.42
N VAL A 211 -2.16 -6.77 -3.49
CA VAL A 211 -2.15 -5.31 -3.58
C VAL A 211 -2.97 -4.73 -2.43
N GLY A 212 -2.36 -3.83 -1.64
CA GLY A 212 -3.03 -3.04 -0.61
C GLY A 212 -3.52 -1.69 -1.13
N VAL A 213 -4.04 -0.88 -0.22
CA VAL A 213 -4.46 0.50 -0.45
C VAL A 213 -4.05 1.32 0.77
N ASP A 214 -3.64 2.57 0.53
CA ASP A 214 -3.23 3.63 1.47
C ASP A 214 -1.72 3.96 1.41
N ASN A 215 -0.92 3.02 0.91
CA ASN A 215 0.54 3.10 0.83
C ASN A 215 1.18 3.64 2.12
N ASP A 216 0.83 3.06 3.26
CA ASP A 216 1.59 3.27 4.49
C ASP A 216 2.97 2.64 4.31
N ALA A 217 3.92 3.45 3.82
CA ALA A 217 5.24 2.98 3.40
C ALA A 217 5.94 2.17 4.49
N ARG A 218 5.77 2.52 5.77
CA ARG A 218 6.40 1.78 6.87
C ARG A 218 5.80 0.39 6.99
N LEU A 219 4.47 0.30 6.98
CA LEU A 219 3.77 -0.97 7.03
C LEU A 219 4.08 -1.83 5.81
N CYS A 220 4.06 -1.24 4.61
CA CYS A 220 4.36 -1.93 3.36
C CYS A 220 5.77 -2.52 3.33
N GLU A 221 6.78 -1.79 3.82
CA GLU A 221 8.18 -2.27 3.87
C GLU A 221 8.43 -3.29 4.99
N LEU A 222 7.61 -3.29 6.05
CA LEU A 222 7.66 -4.31 7.11
C LEU A 222 7.08 -5.66 6.67
N CYS A 223 6.27 -5.68 5.61
CA CYS A 223 5.71 -6.91 5.05
C CYS A 223 6.79 -7.78 4.40
N THR A 224 6.59 -9.10 4.40
CA THR A 224 7.46 -10.05 3.70
C THR A 224 6.62 -10.95 2.78
N PRO A 225 6.71 -10.78 1.44
CA PRO A 225 7.43 -9.72 0.72
C PRO A 225 6.84 -8.31 0.95
N PRO A 226 7.58 -7.22 0.66
CA PRO A 226 7.05 -5.86 0.73
C PRO A 226 5.77 -5.67 -0.10
N LEU A 227 4.78 -4.99 0.48
CA LEU A 227 3.42 -4.89 -0.05
C LEU A 227 3.27 -3.77 -1.10
N SER A 228 2.90 -4.13 -2.32
CA SER A 228 2.41 -3.19 -3.33
C SER A 228 1.14 -2.52 -2.83
N SER A 229 0.98 -1.22 -3.04
CA SER A 229 -0.18 -0.49 -2.54
C SER A 229 -0.56 0.67 -3.43
N VAL A 230 -1.87 0.85 -3.66
CA VAL A 230 -2.43 2.03 -4.33
C VAL A 230 -2.18 3.25 -3.43
N ILE A 231 -1.81 4.37 -4.03
CA ILE A 231 -1.41 5.61 -3.36
C ILE A 231 -2.56 6.63 -3.48
N PRO A 232 -3.37 6.83 -2.43
CA PRO A 232 -4.30 7.97 -2.37
C PRO A 232 -3.56 9.30 -2.41
N ASP A 233 -4.18 10.33 -2.98
CA ASP A 233 -3.65 11.71 -2.92
C ASP A 233 -4.13 12.42 -1.65
N THR A 234 -3.70 11.90 -0.49
CA THR A 234 -4.13 12.43 0.83
C THR A 234 -3.68 13.86 1.06
N HIS A 235 -2.53 14.26 0.50
CA HIS A 235 -2.07 15.64 0.54
C HIS A 235 -3.07 16.56 -0.16
N ARG A 236 -3.47 16.24 -1.40
CA ARG A 236 -4.47 17.05 -2.11
C ARG A 236 -5.84 17.00 -1.44
N THR A 237 -6.26 15.87 -0.92
CA THR A 237 -7.51 15.75 -0.13
C THR A 237 -7.51 16.69 1.07
N GLY A 238 -6.42 16.74 1.83
CA GLY A 238 -6.26 17.67 2.95
C GLY A 238 -6.25 19.14 2.52
N TYR A 239 -5.53 19.45 1.46
CA TYR A 239 -5.46 20.80 0.89
C TYR A 239 -6.85 21.30 0.46
N MET A 240 -7.58 20.49 -0.31
CA MET A 240 -8.92 20.83 -0.79
C MET A 240 -9.94 20.91 0.35
N ALA A 241 -9.77 20.11 1.42
CA ALA A 241 -10.61 20.22 2.61
C ALA A 241 -10.40 21.55 3.34
N ALA A 242 -9.14 22.02 3.44
CA ALA A 242 -8.83 23.32 4.00
C ALA A 242 -9.38 24.46 3.14
N GLU A 243 -9.18 24.40 1.83
CA GLU A 243 -9.75 25.37 0.88
C GLU A 243 -11.27 25.47 1.00
N LEU A 244 -11.95 24.31 1.06
CA LEU A 244 -13.40 24.27 1.20
C LEU A 244 -13.85 24.88 2.54
N LEU A 245 -13.17 24.56 3.63
CA LEU A 245 -13.49 25.14 4.93
C LEU A 245 -13.27 26.65 4.94
N ASP A 246 -12.19 27.14 4.34
CA ASP A 246 -11.88 28.57 4.29
C ASP A 246 -12.98 29.37 3.59
N ARG A 247 -13.43 28.87 2.43
CA ARG A 247 -14.56 29.44 1.68
C ARG A 247 -15.83 29.46 2.50
N MET A 248 -16.12 28.39 3.23
CA MET A 248 -17.29 28.32 4.12
C MET A 248 -17.21 29.34 5.25
N MET A 249 -16.03 29.53 5.85
CA MET A 249 -15.81 30.54 6.89
C MET A 249 -15.92 31.97 6.37
N HIS A 250 -15.69 32.18 5.07
CA HIS A 250 -15.93 33.46 4.37
C HIS A 250 -17.40 33.68 3.96
N GLY A 251 -18.27 32.68 4.12
CA GLY A 251 -19.67 32.76 3.71
C GLY A 251 -19.92 32.51 2.22
N ASP A 252 -18.94 31.94 1.50
CA ASP A 252 -19.09 31.61 0.09
C ASP A 252 -20.13 30.50 -0.12
N PRO A 253 -20.92 30.56 -1.22
CA PRO A 253 -21.83 29.48 -1.56
C PRO A 253 -21.08 28.21 -1.97
N ILE A 254 -21.48 27.07 -1.40
CA ILE A 254 -20.98 25.75 -1.81
C ILE A 254 -21.88 25.17 -2.89
N THR A 255 -21.32 24.97 -4.09
CA THR A 255 -22.03 24.38 -5.24
C THR A 255 -21.99 22.85 -5.24
N ASN A 256 -20.86 22.26 -4.86
CA ASN A 256 -20.67 20.81 -4.78
C ASN A 256 -20.46 20.36 -3.34
N ARG A 257 -21.33 19.46 -2.86
CA ARG A 257 -21.17 18.88 -1.52
C ARG A 257 -20.12 17.77 -1.47
N ALA A 258 -19.80 17.14 -2.59
CA ALA A 258 -18.85 16.03 -2.68
C ALA A 258 -17.68 16.42 -3.58
N THR A 259 -16.46 16.32 -3.06
CA THR A 259 -15.23 16.49 -3.82
C THR A 259 -14.43 15.20 -3.74
N LEU A 260 -14.30 14.50 -4.86
CA LEU A 260 -13.54 13.25 -4.96
C LEU A 260 -12.17 13.55 -5.57
N VAL A 261 -11.12 13.10 -4.89
CA VAL A 261 -9.73 13.31 -5.30
C VAL A 261 -9.19 12.03 -5.91
N THR A 262 -8.72 12.12 -7.15
CA THR A 262 -8.12 10.97 -7.85
C THR A 262 -6.83 10.52 -7.15
N PRO A 263 -6.62 9.21 -6.93
CA PRO A 263 -5.36 8.68 -6.40
C PRO A 263 -4.18 8.96 -7.34
N ILE A 264 -2.98 9.00 -6.77
CA ILE A 264 -1.72 9.30 -7.47
C ILE A 264 -1.32 8.15 -8.41
N GLY A 265 -1.51 6.90 -7.98
CA GLY A 265 -1.07 5.73 -8.72
C GLY A 265 -0.91 4.50 -7.84
N ILE A 266 0.02 3.62 -8.19
CA ILE A 266 0.36 2.43 -7.41
C ILE A 266 1.86 2.36 -7.14
N ALA A 267 2.24 2.16 -5.87
CA ALA A 267 3.59 1.79 -5.49
C ALA A 267 3.74 0.28 -5.70
N THR A 268 4.35 -0.13 -6.82
CA THR A 268 4.63 -1.54 -7.09
C THR A 268 5.80 -2.01 -6.23
N ARG A 269 5.58 -3.10 -5.50
CA ARG A 269 6.58 -3.83 -4.71
C ARG A 269 6.46 -5.33 -4.97
N GLN A 270 7.31 -6.10 -4.31
CA GLN A 270 7.45 -7.54 -4.57
C GLN A 270 6.16 -8.34 -4.42
N SER A 271 5.19 -7.92 -3.60
CA SER A 271 3.94 -8.67 -3.42
C SER A 271 3.06 -8.77 -4.67
N SER A 272 3.31 -7.99 -5.73
CA SER A 272 2.59 -8.11 -7.01
C SER A 272 3.45 -7.81 -8.24
N ASP A 273 4.77 -7.83 -8.12
CA ASP A 273 5.72 -7.44 -9.18
C ASP A 273 6.15 -8.61 -10.09
N VAL A 274 5.19 -9.42 -10.55
CA VAL A 274 5.41 -10.56 -11.45
C VAL A 274 4.17 -10.78 -12.32
N TYR A 275 4.37 -11.25 -13.55
CA TYR A 275 3.28 -11.79 -14.38
C TYR A 275 2.73 -13.09 -13.80
N ALA A 276 1.44 -13.38 -13.94
CA ALA A 276 0.86 -14.63 -13.49
C ALA A 276 1.62 -15.84 -14.08
N ILE A 277 2.04 -16.78 -13.23
CA ILE A 277 2.77 -17.99 -13.64
C ILE A 277 1.94 -19.22 -13.27
N ASP A 278 1.41 -19.90 -14.27
CA ASP A 278 0.60 -21.12 -14.07
C ASP A 278 1.45 -22.37 -13.75
N ASP A 279 2.76 -22.32 -14.00
CA ASP A 279 3.66 -23.45 -13.76
C ASP A 279 4.10 -23.49 -12.30
N GLU A 280 3.47 -24.38 -11.52
CA GLU A 280 3.73 -24.56 -10.08
C GLU A 280 5.21 -24.82 -9.76
N PHE A 281 5.95 -25.50 -10.64
CA PHE A 281 7.38 -25.75 -10.42
C PHE A 281 8.21 -24.48 -10.63
N ILE A 282 7.84 -23.63 -11.59
CA ILE A 282 8.51 -22.34 -11.77
C ILE A 282 8.16 -21.38 -10.63
N ALA A 283 6.91 -21.36 -10.17
CA ALA A 283 6.52 -20.60 -8.99
C ALA A 283 7.31 -21.04 -7.74
N ALA A 284 7.42 -22.35 -7.50
CA ALA A 284 8.21 -22.89 -6.39
C ALA A 284 9.71 -22.55 -6.51
N ALA A 285 10.28 -22.64 -7.71
CA ALA A 285 11.67 -22.26 -7.96
C ALA A 285 11.92 -20.76 -7.72
N LEU A 286 11.04 -19.89 -8.20
CA LEU A 286 11.13 -18.44 -7.98
C LEU A 286 11.02 -18.09 -6.50
N ARG A 287 10.10 -18.71 -5.76
CA ARG A 287 9.99 -18.57 -4.31
C ARG A 287 11.28 -18.97 -3.60
N PHE A 288 11.81 -20.15 -3.92
CA PHE A 288 13.05 -20.64 -3.32
C PHE A 288 14.21 -19.68 -3.60
N ILE A 289 14.34 -19.20 -4.84
CA ILE A 289 15.35 -18.21 -5.22
C ILE A 289 15.17 -16.93 -4.41
N ARG A 290 13.95 -16.40 -4.27
CA ARG A 290 13.69 -15.17 -3.51
C ARG A 290 14.04 -15.28 -2.04
N GLU A 291 13.71 -16.38 -1.40
CA GLU A 291 13.96 -16.60 0.04
C GLU A 291 15.44 -16.89 0.34
N HIS A 292 16.16 -17.53 -0.60
CA HIS A 292 17.49 -18.07 -0.34
C HIS A 292 18.60 -17.46 -1.20
N ALA A 293 18.31 -16.56 -2.15
CA ALA A 293 19.30 -15.96 -3.04
C ALA A 293 20.50 -15.39 -2.28
N CYS A 294 20.24 -14.64 -1.20
CA CYS A 294 21.28 -13.98 -0.39
C CYS A 294 22.08 -14.95 0.50
N GLN A 295 21.75 -16.25 0.50
CA GLN A 295 22.43 -17.29 1.27
C GLN A 295 23.53 -18.01 0.46
N GLY A 296 23.82 -17.54 -0.75
CA GLY A 296 24.87 -18.14 -1.60
C GLY A 296 24.40 -19.35 -2.42
N ILE A 297 23.10 -19.58 -2.57
CA ILE A 297 22.56 -20.69 -3.38
C ILE A 297 23.03 -20.66 -4.84
N THR A 298 22.98 -21.82 -5.48
CA THR A 298 23.27 -22.03 -6.90
C THR A 298 22.05 -22.59 -7.64
N VAL A 299 22.11 -22.65 -8.97
CA VAL A 299 21.07 -23.33 -9.78
C VAL A 299 20.94 -24.81 -9.39
N ALA A 300 22.01 -25.44 -8.91
CA ALA A 300 21.95 -26.83 -8.43
C ALA A 300 21.08 -26.97 -7.18
N ASP A 301 21.02 -25.95 -6.33
CA ASP A 301 20.16 -25.94 -5.14
C ASP A 301 18.69 -25.75 -5.51
N VAL A 302 18.40 -24.92 -6.52
CA VAL A 302 17.04 -24.77 -7.06
C VAL A 302 16.53 -26.12 -7.61
N LEU A 303 17.39 -26.89 -8.28
CA LEU A 303 17.03 -28.21 -8.81
C LEU A 303 16.73 -29.26 -7.71
N LYS A 304 17.12 -29.02 -6.45
CA LYS A 304 16.78 -29.92 -5.34
C LYS A 304 15.35 -29.74 -4.85
N VAL A 305 14.72 -28.60 -5.12
CA VAL A 305 13.37 -28.28 -4.63
C VAL A 305 12.28 -28.44 -5.69
N VAL A 306 12.64 -28.76 -6.93
CA VAL A 306 11.68 -29.00 -8.02
C VAL A 306 12.00 -30.30 -8.77
N PRO A 307 10.98 -31.07 -9.21
CA PRO A 307 11.18 -32.30 -9.96
C PRO A 307 11.45 -32.05 -11.45
N LEU A 308 12.38 -31.14 -11.77
CA LEU A 308 12.73 -30.76 -13.15
C LEU A 308 14.20 -31.04 -13.45
N SER A 309 14.50 -31.44 -14.69
CA SER A 309 15.88 -31.44 -15.18
C SER A 309 16.38 -30.01 -15.39
N ARG A 310 17.70 -29.79 -15.31
CA ARG A 310 18.31 -28.47 -15.57
C ARG A 310 17.85 -27.84 -16.88
N ARG A 311 17.86 -28.61 -17.97
CA ARG A 311 17.44 -28.15 -19.30
C ARG A 311 15.96 -27.75 -19.33
N MET A 312 15.09 -28.51 -18.65
CA MET A 312 13.66 -28.19 -18.57
C MET A 312 13.43 -26.93 -17.73
N LEU A 313 14.12 -26.81 -16.59
CA LEU A 313 14.06 -25.63 -15.73
C LEU A 313 14.47 -24.37 -16.51
N GLU A 314 15.62 -24.39 -17.17
CA GLU A 314 16.12 -23.26 -17.98
C GLU A 314 15.18 -22.90 -19.12
N HIS A 315 14.65 -23.90 -19.85
CA HIS A 315 13.69 -23.66 -20.93
C HIS A 315 12.41 -22.99 -20.43
N ARG A 316 11.82 -23.49 -19.34
CA ARG A 316 10.60 -22.94 -18.75
C ARG A 316 10.82 -21.56 -18.15
N PHE A 317 11.95 -21.33 -17.47
CA PHE A 317 12.37 -20.01 -16.98
C PHE A 317 12.48 -19.00 -18.13
N GLN A 318 13.11 -19.38 -19.24
CA GLN A 318 13.22 -18.49 -20.40
C GLN A 318 11.86 -18.19 -21.04
N LYS A 319 10.94 -19.15 -21.06
CA LYS A 319 9.60 -18.98 -21.63
C LYS A 319 8.70 -18.10 -20.76
N LEU A 320 8.71 -18.32 -19.44
CA LEU A 320 7.75 -17.73 -18.50
C LEU A 320 8.29 -16.50 -17.76
N VAL A 321 9.58 -16.51 -17.41
CA VAL A 321 10.24 -15.45 -16.63
C VAL A 321 11.16 -14.56 -17.51
N ARG A 322 11.37 -14.96 -18.77
CA ARG A 322 12.23 -14.28 -19.77
C ARG A 322 13.71 -14.18 -19.38
N ARG A 323 14.14 -14.93 -18.38
CA ARG A 323 15.52 -14.95 -17.87
C ARG A 323 15.91 -16.35 -17.41
N THR A 324 17.20 -16.61 -17.27
CA THR A 324 17.68 -17.90 -16.74
C THR A 324 17.57 -17.95 -15.20
N PRO A 325 17.53 -19.15 -14.57
CA PRO A 325 17.55 -19.27 -13.12
C PRO A 325 18.76 -18.57 -12.47
N HIS A 326 19.92 -18.63 -13.11
CA HIS A 326 21.13 -17.95 -12.65
C HIS A 326 21.00 -16.42 -12.71
N ALA A 327 20.43 -15.90 -13.81
CA ALA A 327 20.18 -14.47 -13.95
C ALA A 327 19.21 -13.99 -12.87
N GLU A 328 18.18 -14.77 -12.55
CA GLU A 328 17.23 -14.43 -11.49
C GLU A 328 17.84 -14.42 -10.09
N ILE A 329 18.68 -15.42 -9.74
CA ILE A 329 19.43 -15.41 -8.48
C ILE A 329 20.28 -14.14 -8.38
N THR A 330 20.98 -13.79 -9.46
CA THR A 330 21.86 -12.62 -9.51
C THR A 330 21.07 -11.32 -9.35
N ARG A 331 19.92 -11.20 -10.04
CA ARG A 331 19.03 -10.04 -9.95
C ARG A 331 18.59 -9.79 -8.52
N ILE A 332 18.09 -10.80 -7.81
CA ILE A 332 17.62 -10.66 -6.42
C ILE A 332 18.76 -10.26 -5.48
N ARG A 333 19.96 -10.84 -5.67
CA ARG A 333 21.15 -10.43 -4.90
C ARG A 333 21.48 -8.95 -5.15
N MET A 334 21.44 -8.49 -6.39
CA MET A 334 21.78 -7.12 -6.74
C MET A 334 20.76 -6.11 -6.25
N GLU A 335 19.47 -6.44 -6.24
CA GLU A 335 18.44 -5.62 -5.61
C GLU A 335 18.72 -5.44 -4.12
N ARG A 336 19.14 -6.51 -3.43
CA ARG A 336 19.54 -6.42 -2.02
C ARG A 336 20.80 -5.58 -1.83
N VAL A 337 21.79 -5.70 -2.72
CA VAL A 337 23.00 -4.86 -2.71
C VAL A 337 22.63 -3.39 -2.85
N CYS A 338 21.84 -3.02 -3.86
CA CYS A 338 21.38 -1.65 -4.06
C CYS A 338 20.70 -1.09 -2.81
N ARG A 339 19.84 -1.89 -2.17
CA ARG A 339 19.15 -1.50 -0.94
C ARG A 339 20.12 -1.21 0.19
N LEU A 340 21.04 -2.14 0.48
CA LEU A 340 22.03 -1.97 1.54
C LEU A 340 23.00 -0.81 1.26
N LEU A 341 23.34 -0.55 0.00
CA LEU A 341 24.19 0.59 -0.37
C LEU A 341 23.52 1.95 -0.10
N ARG A 342 22.19 2.03 -0.25
CA ARG A 342 21.40 3.27 -0.06
C ARG A 342 20.98 3.51 1.38
N GLU A 343 20.59 2.44 2.08
CA GLU A 343 19.91 2.54 3.38
C GLU A 343 20.86 2.36 4.57
N THR A 344 22.11 1.95 4.31
CA THR A 344 23.06 1.60 5.38
C THR A 344 24.49 2.05 5.06
N ASP A 345 25.27 2.27 6.12
CA ASP A 345 26.70 2.58 6.05
C ASP A 345 27.60 1.32 6.04
N LEU A 346 27.04 0.13 5.80
CA LEU A 346 27.78 -1.13 5.80
C LEU A 346 28.96 -1.12 4.81
N SER A 347 30.07 -1.74 5.18
CA SER A 347 31.21 -1.96 4.28
C SER A 347 30.85 -2.90 3.12
N LEU A 348 31.60 -2.85 2.01
CA LEU A 348 31.36 -3.76 0.88
C LEU A 348 31.55 -5.23 1.27
N ASP A 349 32.47 -5.55 2.18
CA ASP A 349 32.64 -6.90 2.72
C ASP A 349 31.45 -7.38 3.54
N GLU A 350 30.83 -6.50 4.32
CA GLU A 350 29.58 -6.82 5.03
C GLU A 350 28.42 -7.02 4.07
N ILE A 351 28.31 -6.18 3.04
CA ILE A 351 27.27 -6.30 2.03
C ILE A 351 27.45 -7.62 1.25
N ALA A 352 28.66 -7.97 0.83
CA ALA A 352 28.94 -9.23 0.13
C ALA A 352 28.49 -10.44 0.95
N ARG A 353 28.88 -10.50 2.23
CA ARG A 353 28.45 -11.56 3.17
C ARG A 353 26.93 -11.63 3.34
N LYS A 354 26.24 -10.50 3.40
CA LYS A 354 24.78 -10.43 3.57
C LYS A 354 23.98 -10.70 2.29
N THR A 355 24.63 -10.74 1.13
CA THR A 355 23.98 -10.86 -0.18
C THR A 355 24.40 -12.10 -0.95
N GLY A 356 25.19 -12.99 -0.33
CA GLY A 356 25.58 -14.27 -0.91
C GLY A 356 26.66 -14.16 -1.98
N PHE A 357 27.45 -13.08 -1.99
CA PHE A 357 28.68 -12.99 -2.78
C PHE A 357 29.86 -13.47 -1.94
N ALA A 358 30.75 -14.26 -2.55
CA ALA A 358 31.90 -14.84 -1.85
C ALA A 358 32.85 -13.76 -1.30
N HIS A 359 33.11 -12.70 -2.09
CA HIS A 359 34.06 -11.64 -1.74
C HIS A 359 33.58 -10.27 -2.26
N ALA A 360 34.02 -9.19 -1.62
CA ALA A 360 33.71 -7.82 -2.02
C ALA A 360 34.18 -7.48 -3.44
N ASP A 361 35.30 -8.05 -3.89
CA ASP A 361 35.82 -7.84 -5.24
C ASP A 361 34.86 -8.40 -6.30
N TYR A 362 34.36 -9.62 -6.08
CA TYR A 362 33.39 -10.24 -6.98
C TYR A 362 32.07 -9.47 -7.01
N LEU A 363 31.60 -9.01 -5.83
CA LEU A 363 30.45 -8.12 -5.73
C LEU A 363 30.66 -6.83 -6.54
N SER A 364 31.80 -6.16 -6.37
CA SER A 364 32.11 -4.88 -7.04
C SER A 364 32.14 -5.02 -8.56
N VAL A 365 32.79 -6.08 -9.07
CA VAL A 365 32.83 -6.37 -10.51
C VAL A 365 31.45 -6.66 -11.06
N ALA A 366 30.68 -7.52 -10.39
CA ALA A 366 29.33 -7.88 -10.83
C ALA A 366 28.38 -6.67 -10.77
N PHE A 367 28.47 -5.85 -9.71
CA PHE A 367 27.66 -4.64 -9.56
C PHE A 367 27.99 -3.60 -10.63
N LYS A 368 29.28 -3.36 -10.91
CA LYS A 368 29.70 -2.41 -11.96
C LYS A 368 29.28 -2.88 -13.35
N LYS A 369 29.37 -4.19 -13.62
CA LYS A 369 28.92 -4.78 -14.88
C LYS A 369 27.43 -4.54 -15.12
N GLN A 370 26.61 -4.59 -14.06
CA GLN A 370 25.15 -4.51 -14.20
C GLN A 370 24.59 -3.10 -14.06
N SER A 371 25.15 -2.27 -13.18
CA SER A 371 24.67 -0.90 -12.91
C SER A 371 25.38 0.19 -13.71
N GLY A 372 26.51 -0.14 -14.37
CA GLY A 372 27.36 0.82 -15.06
C GLY A 372 28.24 1.68 -14.14
N MET A 373 28.05 1.61 -12.81
CA MET A 373 28.80 2.40 -11.82
C MET A 373 29.36 1.53 -10.70
N SER A 374 30.39 2.00 -10.00
CA SER A 374 30.91 1.30 -8.84
C SER A 374 29.95 1.41 -7.64
N PRO A 375 29.96 0.44 -6.70
CA PRO A 375 29.15 0.54 -5.48
C PRO A 375 29.38 1.83 -4.67
N ARG A 376 30.60 2.36 -4.70
CA ARG A 376 30.97 3.59 -3.99
C ARG A 376 30.37 4.83 -4.66
N GLU A 377 30.35 4.88 -5.99
CA GLU A 377 29.69 5.95 -6.75
C GLU A 377 28.18 5.91 -6.52
N PHE A 378 27.57 4.73 -6.60
CA PHE A 378 26.16 4.53 -6.33
C PHE A 378 25.73 5.02 -4.94
N ARG A 379 26.56 4.75 -3.92
CA ARG A 379 26.32 5.25 -2.54
C ARG A 379 26.37 6.77 -2.46
N LYS A 380 27.24 7.43 -3.22
CA LYS A 380 27.36 8.91 -3.23
C LYS A 380 26.24 9.60 -4.03
N ASP A 381 25.65 8.92 -5.01
CA ASP A 381 24.60 9.46 -5.89
C ASP A 381 23.19 9.46 -5.25
N SER A 382 23.08 9.14 -3.97
CA SER A 382 21.79 8.97 -3.27
C SER A 382 21.02 10.29 -3.06
N GLY A 383 21.63 11.44 -3.37
CA GLY A 383 20.97 12.76 -3.36
C GLY A 383 20.15 13.10 -4.63
N TYR A 384 20.34 12.39 -5.75
CA TYR A 384 19.77 12.79 -7.06
C TYR A 384 18.81 11.77 -7.70
N GLN A 385 18.74 10.54 -7.18
CA GLN A 385 17.96 9.43 -7.75
C GLN A 385 16.58 9.20 -7.10
N SER A 386 16.22 9.94 -6.04
CA SER A 386 14.91 9.87 -5.35
C SER A 386 13.71 10.11 -6.30
N LEU A 387 13.93 10.69 -7.48
CA LEU A 387 12.91 11.02 -8.48
C LEU A 387 12.81 10.01 -9.64
N LYS A 388 13.77 9.08 -9.81
CA LYS A 388 13.79 8.12 -10.95
C LYS A 388 13.52 6.65 -10.57
N ALA A 389 13.54 6.31 -9.29
CA ALA A 389 13.55 4.92 -8.81
C ALA A 389 12.17 4.23 -8.73
N GLN A 390 11.32 4.38 -9.75
CA GLN A 390 10.10 3.56 -9.90
C GLN A 390 10.27 2.38 -10.88
N HIS A 391 11.42 2.25 -11.54
CA HIS A 391 11.75 1.07 -12.35
C HIS A 391 13.02 0.40 -11.82
N SER A 392 12.99 -0.93 -11.69
CA SER A 392 14.15 -1.75 -11.32
C SER A 392 15.30 -1.44 -12.29
N LEU A 393 16.46 -1.05 -11.75
CA LEU A 393 17.71 -0.80 -12.50
C LEU A 393 18.21 -2.04 -13.27
N PHE A 394 17.54 -3.18 -13.10
CA PHE A 394 17.98 -4.50 -13.54
C PHE A 394 16.89 -5.26 -14.32
N ALA A 395 15.91 -4.55 -14.89
CA ALA A 395 14.92 -5.13 -15.79
C ALA A 395 15.44 -5.17 -17.22
N ASP A 396 16.02 -6.31 -17.61
CA ASP A 396 16.14 -6.76 -19.00
C ASP A 396 15.46 -8.13 -19.14
#